data_AF-H2Y6X7-F1
#
_entry.id   AF-H2Y6X7-F1
#
_cell.length_a   1.000
_cell.length_b   1.000
_cell.length_c   1.000
_cell.angle_alpha   90.00
_cell.angle_beta   90.00
_cell.angle_gamma   90.00
#
_symmetry.space_group_name_H-M   'P 1'
#
loop_
_entity.id
_entity.type
_entity.pdbx_description
1 polymer ?
#
loop_
_entity_poly.entity_id
_entity_poly.type
_entity_poly.pdbx_seq_one_letter_code
_entity_poly.pdbx_strand_id
1 'polypeptide(L)'
;MSASHLKIPNEKRLAQYLMAKSITGSNMLRSRRVPPFFKITLVVLCAFILWSFNHPQSSMNSARTIRAARVDSQYRSQQIAKNTHGGSSIGGFRKMTARCTKPLTNVAFLKTHKTGSSTMSNIMLRFADTHNLTVGLPLKNHWELGGYPAYIDKRLIDPVLPKYNILGHHFRFNIDNLQQIMHADTRYITIIRAPKDNVESVFGFFQDQSPFNVWLEGVDANSTKLRLQTFYDHPEKFYNKKTDWFFRARNHMFFDIGYDVSNSEDSYIDSKIQEMDNVFTLVLLTDYFD
;
A
#
# COMPACT_ATOMS: atom_id res chain seq x y z
N MET A 1 -12.46 -36.09 21.32
CA MET A 1 -12.91 -34.72 21.04
C MET A 1 -12.35 -34.31 19.67
N SER A 2 -13.19 -34.37 18.63
CA SER A 2 -12.79 -34.15 17.23
C SER A 2 -12.95 -32.66 16.89
N ALA A 3 -11.84 -31.97 16.66
CA ALA A 3 -11.82 -30.63 16.13
C ALA A 3 -12.05 -30.69 14.61
N SER A 4 -13.30 -30.52 14.18
CA SER A 4 -13.65 -30.35 12.78
C SER A 4 -14.65 -29.21 12.64
N HIS A 5 -14.39 -28.35 11.65
CA HIS A 5 -15.23 -27.27 11.12
C HIS A 5 -15.04 -25.85 11.70
N LEU A 6 -13.86 -25.27 11.48
CA LEU A 6 -13.79 -23.84 11.14
C LEU A 6 -13.89 -23.73 9.60
N LYS A 7 -15.09 -23.44 9.07
CA LYS A 7 -15.28 -23.12 7.65
C LYS A 7 -14.70 -21.74 7.37
N ILE A 8 -13.55 -21.70 6.71
CA ILE A 8 -13.01 -20.46 6.12
C ILE A 8 -13.92 -20.09 4.94
N PRO A 9 -14.56 -18.90 4.93
CA PRO A 9 -15.33 -18.47 3.77
C PRO A 9 -14.39 -18.34 2.55
N ASN A 10 -14.85 -18.79 1.38
CA ASN A 10 -14.20 -18.61 0.06
C ASN A 10 -13.01 -19.52 -0.35
N GLU A 11 -12.70 -20.59 0.36
CA GLU A 11 -11.64 -21.52 -0.07
C GLU A 11 -11.87 -22.08 -1.49
N LYS A 12 -13.14 -22.38 -1.85
CA LYS A 12 -13.51 -22.83 -3.21
C LYS A 12 -13.37 -21.76 -4.30
N ARG A 13 -13.59 -20.47 -3.98
CA ARG A 13 -13.46 -19.36 -4.94
C ARG A 13 -12.01 -18.96 -5.14
N LEU A 14 -11.21 -18.97 -4.06
CA LEU A 14 -9.77 -18.73 -4.13
C LEU A 14 -9.08 -19.85 -4.90
N ALA A 15 -9.43 -21.12 -4.64
CA ALA A 15 -8.95 -22.25 -5.42
C ALA A 15 -9.38 -22.18 -6.90
N GLN A 16 -10.62 -21.80 -7.22
CA GLN A 16 -11.06 -21.61 -8.60
C GLN A 16 -10.32 -20.47 -9.32
N TYR A 17 -10.04 -19.36 -8.64
CA TYR A 17 -9.25 -18.26 -9.17
C TYR A 17 -7.79 -18.65 -9.42
N LEU A 18 -7.20 -19.46 -8.53
CA LEU A 18 -5.82 -19.96 -8.67
C LEU A 18 -5.71 -21.05 -9.75
N MET A 19 -6.71 -21.91 -9.89
CA MET A 19 -6.79 -22.94 -10.92
C MET A 19 -7.06 -22.36 -12.31
N ALA A 20 -7.87 -21.29 -12.43
CA ALA A 20 -8.10 -20.62 -13.72
C ALA A 20 -6.85 -19.93 -14.29
N LYS A 21 -5.77 -19.81 -13.51
CA LYS A 21 -4.50 -19.18 -13.91
C LYS A 21 -3.36 -20.18 -14.08
N SER A 22 -3.58 -21.46 -13.78
CA SER A 22 -2.61 -22.54 -13.94
C SER A 22 -3.20 -23.58 -14.89
N ILE A 23 -2.52 -23.81 -16.00
CA ILE A 23 -2.85 -24.74 -17.11
C ILE A 23 -3.58 -24.06 -18.29
N THR A 24 -2.80 -23.58 -19.25
CA THR A 24 -2.74 -24.19 -20.60
C THR A 24 -1.37 -23.89 -21.19
N GLY A 25 -0.45 -24.83 -21.03
CA GLY A 25 0.77 -24.91 -21.82
C GLY A 25 0.62 -26.04 -22.83
N SER A 26 0.25 -25.70 -24.06
CA SER A 26 0.60 -26.41 -25.30
C SER A 26 -0.19 -25.78 -26.46
N ASN A 27 0.40 -24.79 -27.13
CA ASN A 27 0.29 -24.63 -28.59
C ASN A 27 1.28 -23.57 -29.09
N MET A 28 1.93 -23.95 -30.18
CA MET A 28 3.01 -23.32 -30.94
C MET A 28 3.15 -21.78 -30.89
N LEU A 29 4.41 -21.36 -30.77
CA LEU A 29 4.91 -19.99 -30.92
C LEU A 29 4.40 -19.33 -32.20
N ARG A 30 3.53 -18.32 -32.05
CA ARG A 30 3.29 -17.29 -33.07
C ARG A 30 3.80 -15.96 -32.52
N SER A 31 4.74 -15.35 -33.24
CA SER A 31 5.33 -14.05 -32.88
C SER A 31 4.24 -13.01 -32.65
N ARG A 32 3.95 -12.70 -31.39
CA ARG A 32 3.15 -11.55 -31.00
C ARG A 32 4.10 -10.34 -30.97
N ARG A 33 3.83 -9.35 -31.84
CA ARG A 33 4.53 -8.06 -31.79
C ARG A 33 4.34 -7.47 -30.40
N VAL A 34 5.46 -7.28 -29.72
CA VAL A 34 5.53 -6.68 -28.39
C VAL A 34 4.99 -5.23 -28.47
N PRO A 35 4.09 -4.80 -27.56
CA PRO A 35 3.61 -3.42 -27.52
C PRO A 35 4.78 -2.42 -27.41
N PRO A 36 4.71 -1.24 -28.03
CA PRO A 36 5.83 -0.30 -28.11
C PRO A 36 6.37 0.14 -26.72
N PHE A 37 5.53 0.18 -25.69
CA PHE A 37 5.95 0.54 -24.33
C PHE A 37 6.88 -0.49 -23.67
N PHE A 38 6.73 -1.78 -23.98
CA PHE A 38 7.59 -2.86 -23.47
C PHE A 38 8.98 -2.84 -24.11
N LYS A 39 9.09 -2.36 -25.35
CA LYS A 39 10.39 -2.18 -26.02
C LYS A 39 11.16 -1.00 -25.43
N ILE A 40 10.46 0.09 -25.13
CA ILE A 40 11.07 1.29 -24.53
C ILE A 40 11.56 1.00 -23.10
N THR A 41 10.78 0.28 -22.29
CA THR A 41 11.19 -0.11 -20.94
C THR A 41 12.39 -1.07 -20.94
N LEU A 42 12.44 -2.03 -21.86
CA LEU A 42 13.59 -2.94 -22.00
C LEU A 42 14.86 -2.21 -22.43
N VAL A 43 14.75 -1.25 -23.36
CA VAL A 43 15.90 -0.44 -23.81
C VAL A 43 16.41 0.46 -22.69
N VAL A 44 15.52 1.08 -21.91
CA VAL A 44 15.90 1.91 -20.75
C VAL A 44 16.54 1.06 -19.65
N LEU A 45 16.02 -0.14 -19.38
CA LEU A 45 16.60 -1.09 -18.42
C LEU A 45 17.98 -1.58 -18.87
N CYS A 46 18.13 -1.97 -20.14
CA CYS A 46 19.42 -2.37 -20.71
C CYS A 46 20.42 -1.20 -20.70
N ALA A 47 20.00 0.01 -21.04
CA ALA A 47 20.85 1.19 -20.98
C ALA A 47 21.27 1.53 -19.53
N PHE A 48 20.37 1.38 -18.55
CA PHE A 48 20.69 1.59 -17.14
C PHE A 48 21.64 0.53 -16.59
N ILE A 49 21.44 -0.74 -16.98
CA ILE A 49 22.32 -1.85 -16.61
C ILE A 49 23.71 -1.64 -17.23
N LEU A 50 23.79 -1.33 -18.52
CA LEU A 50 25.06 -1.04 -19.22
C LEU A 50 25.76 0.20 -18.65
N TRP A 51 25.00 1.24 -18.29
CA TRP A 51 25.55 2.43 -17.63
C TRP A 51 26.12 2.11 -16.25
N SER A 52 25.44 1.27 -15.46
CA SER A 52 25.86 0.85 -14.12
C SER A 52 27.12 -0.01 -14.14
N PHE A 53 27.28 -0.88 -15.16
CA PHE A 53 28.50 -1.68 -15.34
C PHE A 53 29.69 -0.86 -15.85
N ASN A 54 29.44 0.16 -16.69
CA ASN A 54 30.50 1.03 -17.21
C ASN A 54 30.86 2.20 -16.28
N HIS A 55 30.08 2.47 -15.24
CA HIS A 55 30.35 3.50 -14.23
C HIS A 55 30.17 2.92 -12.82
N PRO A 56 31.04 2.00 -12.36
CA PRO A 56 31.04 1.59 -10.96
C PRO A 56 31.31 2.81 -10.09
N GLN A 57 30.35 3.20 -9.24
CA GLN A 57 30.51 4.34 -8.35
C GLN A 57 31.66 4.08 -7.37
N SER A 58 32.80 4.73 -7.61
CA SER A 58 33.73 5.08 -6.55
C SER A 58 33.05 6.11 -5.65
N SER A 59 32.86 5.73 -4.39
CA SER A 59 32.71 6.59 -3.20
C SER A 59 32.33 8.06 -3.48
N MET A 60 31.07 8.42 -3.28
CA MET A 60 30.66 9.81 -3.07
C MET A 60 29.88 9.97 -1.76
N ASN A 61 30.58 9.78 -0.65
CA ASN A 61 30.32 10.53 0.59
C ASN A 61 30.90 11.94 0.40
N SER A 62 30.21 12.81 -0.33
CA SER A 62 30.30 14.28 -0.24
C SER A 62 29.45 14.86 -1.39
N ALA A 63 28.65 15.88 -1.10
CA ALA A 63 27.76 16.63 -2.01
C ALA A 63 26.27 16.23 -1.99
N ARG A 64 25.59 16.50 -0.87
CA ARG A 64 24.17 16.93 -0.88
C ARG A 64 23.82 17.78 0.35
N THR A 65 24.60 18.84 0.53
CA THR A 65 24.23 19.97 1.39
C THR A 65 23.74 21.10 0.48
N ILE A 66 22.66 21.77 0.90
CA ILE A 66 22.08 23.02 0.37
C ILE A 66 21.07 22.87 -0.79
N ARG A 67 19.78 22.75 -0.44
CA ARG A 67 18.66 23.63 -0.87
C ARG A 67 17.32 23.09 -0.33
N ALA A 68 17.06 23.32 0.95
CA ALA A 68 15.73 23.14 1.58
C ALA A 68 15.33 24.39 2.39
N ALA A 69 15.74 25.58 1.91
CA ALA A 69 15.46 26.86 2.56
C ALA A 69 14.86 27.81 1.53
N ARG A 70 13.58 27.62 1.17
CA ARG A 70 12.81 28.70 0.52
C ARG A 70 11.28 28.58 0.50
N VAL A 71 10.69 27.45 0.89
CA VAL A 71 9.22 27.32 0.88
C VAL A 71 8.60 27.60 2.26
N ASP A 72 9.39 27.57 3.32
CA ASP A 72 8.92 27.66 4.71
C ASP A 72 8.45 29.08 5.14
N SER A 73 8.81 30.14 4.40
CA SER A 73 8.42 31.51 4.78
C SER A 73 7.02 31.93 4.34
N GLN A 74 6.49 31.35 3.26
CA GLN A 74 5.19 31.76 2.70
C GLN A 74 4.00 31.12 3.43
N TYR A 75 4.15 29.89 3.92
CA TYR A 75 3.08 29.24 4.72
C TYR A 75 3.04 29.80 6.16
N ARG A 76 4.22 30.15 6.70
CA ARG A 76 4.37 30.73 8.05
C ARG A 76 3.81 32.14 8.18
N SER A 77 3.87 32.94 7.12
CA SER A 77 3.32 34.31 7.13
C SER A 77 1.78 34.35 7.06
N GLN A 78 1.13 33.32 6.50
CA GLN A 78 -0.33 33.23 6.46
C GLN A 78 -0.96 32.78 7.79
N GLN A 79 -0.25 32.04 8.65
CA GLN A 79 -0.74 31.66 9.98
C GLN A 79 -0.45 32.71 11.06
N ILE A 80 0.66 33.44 10.98
CA ILE A 80 1.01 34.47 11.97
C ILE A 80 0.02 35.66 11.92
N ALA A 81 -0.55 35.96 10.74
CA ALA A 81 -1.52 37.05 10.58
C ALA A 81 -2.92 36.76 11.16
N LYS A 82 -3.24 35.51 11.54
CA LYS A 82 -4.56 35.13 12.07
C LYS A 82 -4.65 34.94 13.59
N ASN A 83 -3.51 34.94 14.30
CA ASN A 83 -3.47 34.63 15.74
C ASN A 83 -2.90 35.78 16.59
N THR A 84 -3.33 37.01 16.36
CA THR A 84 -3.19 38.10 17.34
C THR A 84 -4.54 38.35 17.99
N HIS A 85 -4.92 37.50 18.96
CA HIS A 85 -5.63 37.86 20.20
C HIS A 85 -5.94 36.58 21.02
N GLY A 86 -5.49 36.58 22.29
CA GLY A 86 -5.95 35.62 23.32
C GLY A 86 -5.02 34.42 23.53
N GLY A 87 -4.31 34.41 24.66
CA GLY A 87 -3.31 33.41 24.99
C GLY A 87 -3.85 32.01 25.25
N SER A 88 -3.09 31.01 24.78
CA SER A 88 -2.83 29.76 25.49
C SER A 88 -1.55 29.17 24.91
N SER A 89 -0.62 28.77 25.77
CA SER A 89 0.69 28.24 25.39
C SER A 89 0.54 26.89 24.68
N ILE A 90 0.44 26.90 23.35
CA ILE A 90 0.60 25.69 22.55
C ILE A 90 2.08 25.38 22.49
N GLY A 91 2.47 24.30 23.18
CA GLY A 91 3.82 23.80 23.23
C GLY A 91 4.41 23.66 21.83
N GLY A 92 5.47 24.40 21.57
CA GLY A 92 6.28 24.19 20.37
C GLY A 92 6.74 22.74 20.31
N PHE A 93 6.82 22.18 19.10
CA PHE A 93 7.41 20.87 18.85
C PHE A 93 8.78 20.81 19.54
N ARG A 94 8.82 20.18 20.71
CA ARG A 94 10.07 19.84 21.39
C ARG A 94 10.77 18.88 20.47
N LYS A 95 11.85 19.35 19.82
CA LYS A 95 12.79 18.51 19.10
C LYS A 95 13.21 17.41 20.07
N MET A 96 12.72 16.18 19.88
CA MET A 96 13.07 15.08 20.76
C MET A 96 14.59 14.90 20.68
N THR A 97 15.28 15.27 21.76
CA THR A 97 16.72 15.07 21.94
C THR A 97 17.04 13.66 22.44
N ALA A 98 16.04 12.79 22.55
CA ALA A 98 16.23 11.39 22.89
C ALA A 98 17.03 10.70 21.77
N ARG A 99 18.32 10.50 22.02
CA ARG A 99 19.19 9.72 21.14
C ARG A 99 18.67 8.28 21.17
N CYS A 100 18.12 7.80 20.07
CA CYS A 100 17.76 6.39 19.94
C CYS A 100 19.03 5.56 20.10
N THR A 101 19.11 4.77 21.17
CA THR A 101 20.31 3.98 21.49
C THR A 101 20.37 2.68 20.71
N LYS A 102 19.20 2.18 20.25
CA LYS A 102 19.03 1.01 19.39
C LYS A 102 17.84 1.22 18.46
N PRO A 103 17.87 0.69 17.23
CA PRO A 103 16.72 0.72 16.35
C PRO A 103 15.60 -0.19 16.88
N LEU A 104 14.35 0.16 16.59
CA LEU A 104 13.22 -0.73 16.81
C LEU A 104 13.16 -1.76 15.68
N THR A 105 13.13 -3.04 16.02
CA THR A 105 13.23 -4.14 15.05
C THR A 105 11.92 -4.87 14.78
N ASN A 106 10.89 -4.64 15.59
CA ASN A 106 9.57 -5.25 15.44
C ASN A 106 8.60 -4.23 14.83
N VAL A 107 8.31 -4.38 13.52
CA VAL A 107 7.48 -3.44 12.75
C VAL A 107 6.50 -4.20 11.86
N ALA A 108 5.21 -3.89 11.99
CA ALA A 108 4.20 -4.29 11.03
C ALA A 108 3.84 -3.09 10.17
N PHE A 109 4.35 -3.07 8.93
CA PHE A 109 4.01 -2.07 7.94
C PHE A 109 2.83 -2.53 7.09
N LEU A 110 1.67 -1.87 7.30
CA LEU A 110 0.51 -2.03 6.44
C LEU A 110 0.74 -1.28 5.12
N LYS A 111 1.00 -2.04 4.07
CA LYS A 111 1.13 -1.53 2.71
C LYS A 111 -0.25 -1.25 2.11
N THR A 112 -0.65 0.03 2.07
CA THR A 112 -1.88 0.45 1.36
C THR A 112 -1.65 0.60 -0.14
N HIS A 113 -2.69 0.48 -0.95
CA HIS A 113 -2.61 0.54 -2.40
C HIS A 113 -2.47 1.97 -2.91
N LYS A 114 -1.54 2.17 -3.85
CA LYS A 114 -1.34 3.42 -4.62
C LYS A 114 -0.97 4.65 -3.76
N THR A 115 -0.18 4.41 -2.72
CA THR A 115 0.33 5.40 -1.74
C THR A 115 1.87 5.49 -1.73
N GLY A 116 2.55 5.02 -2.79
CA GLY A 116 4.03 4.95 -2.79
C GLY A 116 4.59 3.89 -1.81
N SER A 117 3.73 3.03 -1.27
CA SER A 117 4.05 2.05 -0.24
C SER A 117 5.08 0.98 -0.66
N SER A 118 5.28 0.72 -1.95
CA SER A 118 6.37 -0.15 -2.44
C SER A 118 7.76 0.38 -2.09
N THR A 119 7.95 1.71 -2.08
CA THR A 119 9.21 2.33 -1.65
C THR A 119 9.48 2.01 -0.19
N MET A 120 8.50 2.26 0.69
CA MET A 120 8.62 1.98 2.12
C MET A 120 8.79 0.48 2.40
N SER A 121 8.08 -0.38 1.67
CA SER A 121 8.23 -1.84 1.77
C SER A 121 9.66 -2.27 1.48
N ASN A 122 10.28 -1.73 0.42
CA ASN A 122 11.66 -2.04 0.06
C ASN A 122 12.64 -1.57 1.16
N ILE A 123 12.43 -0.37 1.72
CA ILE A 123 13.23 0.13 2.85
C ILE A 123 13.13 -0.83 4.04
N MET A 124 11.92 -1.28 4.40
CA MET A 124 11.72 -2.21 5.52
C MET A 124 12.34 -3.59 5.26
N LEU A 125 12.21 -4.13 4.05
CA LEU A 125 12.79 -5.44 3.72
C LEU A 125 14.32 -5.39 3.72
N ARG A 126 14.94 -4.31 3.24
CA ARG A 126 16.39 -4.09 3.33
C ARG A 126 16.86 -3.88 4.77
N PHE A 127 16.09 -3.16 5.57
CA PHE A 127 16.36 -3.02 7.00
C PHE A 127 16.33 -4.38 7.69
N ALA A 128 15.34 -5.22 7.38
CA ALA A 128 15.24 -6.57 7.91
C ALA A 128 16.46 -7.44 7.56
N ASP A 129 16.86 -7.43 6.29
CA ASP A 129 18.01 -8.18 5.78
C ASP A 129 19.32 -7.75 6.48
N THR A 130 19.59 -6.44 6.54
CA THR A 130 20.79 -5.88 7.18
C THR A 130 20.87 -6.12 8.69
N HIS A 131 19.76 -6.39 9.35
CA HIS A 131 19.68 -6.61 10.81
C HIS A 131 19.35 -8.07 11.17
N ASN A 132 19.38 -9.00 10.21
CA ASN A 132 19.05 -10.42 10.41
C ASN A 132 17.69 -10.64 11.08
N LEU A 133 16.66 -9.91 10.62
CA LEU A 133 15.31 -9.96 11.18
C LEU A 133 14.44 -10.97 10.43
N THR A 134 13.52 -11.60 11.16
CA THR A 134 12.55 -12.54 10.60
C THR A 134 11.43 -11.78 9.88
N VAL A 135 11.32 -11.97 8.56
CA VAL A 135 10.28 -11.37 7.73
C VAL A 135 9.16 -12.37 7.46
N GLY A 136 7.91 -11.95 7.63
CA GLY A 136 6.77 -12.69 7.11
C GLY A 136 6.52 -12.34 5.65
N LEU A 137 6.75 -13.30 4.75
CA LEU A 137 6.58 -13.14 3.32
C LEU A 137 5.22 -13.65 2.87
N PRO A 138 4.69 -13.20 1.73
CA PRO A 138 3.53 -13.82 1.12
C PRO A 138 3.80 -15.29 0.73
N LEU A 139 2.72 -16.07 0.61
CA LEU A 139 2.80 -17.42 0.04
C LEU A 139 3.43 -17.41 -1.37
N LYS A 140 4.08 -18.53 -1.74
CA LYS A 140 4.73 -18.72 -3.03
C LYS A 140 3.86 -18.25 -4.20
N ASN A 141 4.48 -17.60 -5.19
CA ASN A 141 3.87 -16.97 -6.37
C ASN A 141 3.09 -15.65 -6.13
N HIS A 142 3.08 -15.12 -4.91
CA HIS A 142 2.41 -13.85 -4.59
C HIS A 142 3.37 -12.77 -4.07
N TRP A 143 4.28 -12.28 -4.91
CA TRP A 143 5.39 -11.41 -4.49
C TRP A 143 5.02 -10.11 -3.70
N GLU A 144 3.78 -9.59 -3.80
CA GLU A 144 3.32 -8.45 -2.97
C GLU A 144 2.06 -8.70 -2.12
N LEU A 145 1.34 -9.80 -2.33
CA LEU A 145 0.01 -10.00 -1.74
C LEU A 145 0.07 -11.07 -0.64
N GLY A 146 0.20 -10.64 0.61
CA GLY A 146 0.17 -11.49 1.81
C GLY A 146 -1.24 -11.96 2.17
N GLY A 147 -1.96 -12.57 1.22
CA GLY A 147 -3.33 -13.05 1.41
C GLY A 147 -4.45 -12.08 1.05
N TYR A 148 -4.11 -10.90 0.51
CA TYR A 148 -5.09 -9.88 0.11
C TYR A 148 -6.11 -10.42 -0.93
N PRO A 149 -7.42 -10.14 -0.79
CA PRO A 149 -8.04 -9.13 0.09
C PRO A 149 -8.54 -9.69 1.44
N ALA A 150 -8.15 -10.91 1.80
CA ALA A 150 -8.48 -11.45 3.12
C ALA A 150 -7.75 -10.66 4.21
N TYR A 151 -8.36 -10.65 5.40
CA TYR A 151 -7.67 -10.21 6.60
C TYR A 151 -6.40 -11.01 6.81
N ILE A 152 -5.36 -10.33 7.31
CA ILE A 152 -4.09 -10.96 7.64
C ILE A 152 -4.31 -12.17 8.53
N ASP A 153 -3.67 -13.28 8.17
CA ASP A 153 -3.80 -14.56 8.85
C ASP A 153 -2.47 -15.29 8.73
N LYS A 154 -2.05 -15.96 9.80
CA LYS A 154 -0.78 -16.71 9.86
C LYS A 154 -0.64 -17.72 8.72
N ARG A 155 -1.75 -18.31 8.25
CA ARG A 155 -1.77 -19.31 7.17
C ARG A 155 -1.43 -18.73 5.80
N LEU A 156 -1.45 -17.40 5.67
CA LEU A 156 -1.17 -16.65 4.44
C LEU A 156 0.26 -16.09 4.42
N ILE A 157 1.11 -16.50 5.37
CA ILE A 157 2.47 -16.03 5.54
C ILE A 157 3.45 -17.20 5.49
N ASP A 158 4.54 -17.02 4.74
CA ASP A 158 5.65 -17.96 4.59
C ASP A 158 6.95 -17.29 5.08
N PRO A 159 7.87 -18.00 5.77
CA PRO A 159 7.66 -19.31 6.39
C PRO A 159 6.62 -19.25 7.51
N VAL A 160 5.95 -20.37 7.81
CA VAL A 160 5.01 -20.46 8.94
C VAL A 160 5.78 -20.48 10.25
N LEU A 161 5.79 -19.35 10.97
CA LEU A 161 6.55 -19.17 12.22
C LEU A 161 5.64 -18.71 13.37
N PRO A 162 6.05 -18.89 14.64
CA PRO A 162 5.31 -18.36 15.78
C PRO A 162 5.18 -16.84 15.74
N LYS A 163 6.28 -16.14 15.43
CA LYS A 163 6.37 -14.69 15.43
C LYS A 163 7.26 -14.18 14.28
N TYR A 164 6.99 -12.96 13.83
CA TYR A 164 7.80 -12.23 12.85
C TYR A 164 8.25 -10.89 13.42
N ASN A 165 9.42 -10.42 12.99
CA ASN A 165 9.92 -9.08 13.30
C ASN A 165 9.34 -8.06 12.32
N ILE A 166 9.28 -8.39 11.02
CA ILE A 166 8.86 -7.45 9.96
C ILE A 166 7.73 -8.05 9.11
N LEU A 167 6.68 -7.26 8.91
CA LEU A 167 5.69 -7.45 7.83
C LEU A 167 5.68 -6.19 6.97
N GLY A 168 5.66 -6.34 5.63
CA GLY A 168 5.76 -5.21 4.70
C GLY A 168 5.08 -5.44 3.35
N HIS A 169 4.01 -6.24 3.32
CA HIS A 169 3.31 -6.62 2.09
C HIS A 169 1.83 -6.20 2.15
N HIS A 170 1.11 -6.30 1.03
CA HIS A 170 -0.33 -6.01 1.02
C HIS A 170 -1.10 -7.13 1.72
N PHE A 171 -1.81 -6.78 2.79
CA PHE A 171 -2.80 -7.60 3.47
C PHE A 171 -3.91 -6.69 3.98
N ARG A 172 -5.08 -7.24 4.29
CA ARG A 172 -6.14 -6.45 4.94
C ARG A 172 -5.89 -6.45 6.45
N PHE A 173 -5.80 -5.27 7.05
CA PHE A 173 -5.39 -5.09 8.44
C PHE A 173 -6.41 -5.68 9.42
N ASN A 174 -5.90 -6.34 10.47
CA ASN A 174 -6.67 -6.76 11.62
C ASN A 174 -5.70 -6.82 12.81
N ILE A 175 -5.93 -5.99 13.82
CA ILE A 175 -5.01 -5.84 14.96
C ILE A 175 -4.90 -7.12 15.78
N ASP A 176 -6.02 -7.81 16.02
CA ASP A 176 -6.06 -9.04 16.83
C ASP A 176 -5.22 -10.15 16.20
N ASN A 177 -5.36 -10.34 14.88
CA ASN A 177 -4.56 -11.33 14.14
C ASN A 177 -3.08 -10.94 14.10
N LEU A 178 -2.77 -9.65 13.97
CA LEU A 178 -1.39 -9.17 14.00
C LEU A 178 -0.73 -9.40 15.36
N GLN A 179 -1.42 -9.12 16.47
CA GLN A 179 -0.90 -9.36 17.82
C GLN A 179 -0.59 -10.84 18.07
N GLN A 180 -1.30 -11.75 17.42
CA GLN A 180 -1.02 -13.19 17.49
C GLN A 180 0.29 -13.58 16.78
N ILE A 181 0.67 -12.90 15.69
CA ILE A 181 1.84 -13.26 14.87
C ILE A 181 3.03 -12.31 14.98
N MET A 182 2.86 -11.15 15.62
CA MET A 182 3.92 -10.16 15.82
C MET A 182 4.39 -10.14 17.28
N HIS A 183 5.61 -9.69 17.53
CA HIS A 183 6.12 -9.52 18.90
C HIS A 183 5.33 -8.45 19.67
N ALA A 184 5.27 -8.55 20.99
CA ALA A 184 4.42 -7.68 21.82
C ALA A 184 4.80 -6.17 21.75
N ASP A 185 6.06 -5.87 21.46
CA ASP A 185 6.59 -4.51 21.30
C ASP A 185 6.53 -3.99 19.85
N THR A 186 5.78 -4.68 18.97
CA THR A 186 5.66 -4.29 17.56
C THR A 186 5.09 -2.89 17.39
N ARG A 187 5.70 -2.11 16.50
CA ARG A 187 5.16 -0.82 16.05
C ARG A 187 4.36 -1.02 14.76
N TYR A 188 3.16 -0.47 14.73
CA TYR A 188 2.30 -0.50 13.55
C TYR A 188 2.49 0.78 12.75
N ILE A 189 2.86 0.63 11.49
CA ILE A 189 3.11 1.74 10.59
C ILE A 189 2.24 1.55 9.35
N THR A 190 1.70 2.63 8.83
CA THR A 190 1.08 2.63 7.50
C THR A 190 1.43 3.88 6.73
N ILE A 191 0.96 3.97 5.49
CA ILE A 191 1.10 5.13 4.64
C ILE A 191 -0.24 5.40 3.98
N ILE A 192 -0.64 6.67 3.89
CA ILE A 192 -1.85 7.11 3.21
C ILE A 192 -1.50 8.24 2.24
N ARG A 193 -2.45 8.57 1.37
CA ARG A 193 -2.32 9.61 0.35
C ARG A 193 -3.56 10.49 0.35
N ALA A 194 -3.48 11.69 -0.21
CA ALA A 194 -4.68 12.47 -0.54
C ALA A 194 -5.75 11.59 -1.24
N PRO A 195 -6.99 11.53 -0.75
CA PRO A 195 -8.00 10.59 -1.25
C PRO A 195 -8.27 10.70 -2.75
N LYS A 196 -8.32 11.94 -3.28
CA LYS A 196 -8.52 12.20 -4.72
C LYS A 196 -7.44 11.52 -5.56
N ASP A 197 -6.19 11.79 -5.26
CA ASP A 197 -5.04 11.27 -6.00
C ASP A 197 -4.91 9.75 -5.86
N ASN A 198 -5.30 9.21 -4.69
CA ASN A 198 -5.38 7.76 -4.50
C ASN A 198 -6.40 7.13 -5.44
N VAL A 199 -7.63 7.64 -5.50
CA VAL A 199 -8.69 7.08 -6.36
C VAL A 199 -8.29 7.16 -7.83
N GLU A 200 -7.74 8.27 -8.31
CA GLU A 200 -7.26 8.40 -9.69
C GLU A 200 -6.15 7.38 -10.01
N SER A 201 -5.21 7.18 -9.07
CA SER A 201 -4.12 6.20 -9.24
C SER A 201 -4.60 4.74 -9.17
N VAL A 202 -5.58 4.45 -8.31
CA VAL A 202 -6.24 3.14 -8.21
C VAL A 202 -6.99 2.85 -9.50
N PHE A 203 -7.80 3.79 -9.98
CA PHE A 203 -8.52 3.65 -11.24
C PHE A 203 -7.56 3.41 -12.40
N GLY A 204 -6.56 4.29 -12.58
CA GLY A 204 -5.61 4.16 -13.68
C GLY A 204 -4.86 2.81 -13.70
N PHE A 205 -4.58 2.25 -12.52
CA PHE A 205 -3.90 0.95 -12.40
C PHE A 205 -4.83 -0.25 -12.59
N PHE A 206 -6.08 -0.16 -12.15
CA PHE A 206 -7.03 -1.29 -12.14
C PHE A 206 -8.17 -1.16 -13.17
N GLN A 207 -8.20 -0.15 -14.04
CA GLN A 207 -9.29 0.11 -14.99
C GLN A 207 -9.65 -1.06 -15.92
N ASP A 208 -8.67 -1.94 -16.20
CA ASP A 208 -8.82 -3.14 -17.04
C ASP A 208 -9.07 -4.41 -16.21
N GLN A 209 -9.27 -4.25 -14.91
CA GLN A 209 -9.57 -5.32 -13.96
C GLN A 209 -10.88 -5.02 -13.25
N SER A 210 -11.39 -6.04 -12.55
CA SER A 210 -12.57 -5.88 -11.70
C SER A 210 -12.30 -4.81 -10.63
N PRO A 211 -13.26 -3.94 -10.32
CA PRO A 211 -14.63 -3.92 -10.86
C PRO A 211 -14.80 -3.09 -12.15
N PHE A 212 -13.81 -2.25 -12.48
CA PHE A 212 -13.94 -1.22 -13.51
C PHE A 212 -14.12 -1.76 -14.93
N ASN A 213 -13.48 -2.88 -15.28
CA ASN A 213 -13.67 -3.50 -16.59
C ASN A 213 -15.10 -4.01 -16.81
N VAL A 214 -15.75 -4.50 -15.75
CA VAL A 214 -17.15 -4.96 -15.78
C VAL A 214 -18.10 -3.76 -15.81
N TRP A 215 -17.87 -2.76 -14.96
CA TRP A 215 -18.77 -1.62 -14.86
C TRP A 215 -18.72 -0.68 -16.07
N LEU A 216 -17.55 -0.55 -16.70
CA LEU A 216 -17.31 0.34 -17.84
C LEU A 216 -17.15 -0.45 -19.15
N GLU A 217 -17.83 -1.59 -19.26
CA GLU A 217 -17.97 -2.31 -20.52
C GLU A 217 -18.66 -1.40 -21.54
N GLY A 218 -18.17 -1.40 -22.79
CA GLY A 218 -18.67 -0.52 -23.85
C GLY A 218 -18.10 0.90 -23.86
N VAL A 219 -17.35 1.31 -22.83
CA VAL A 219 -16.57 2.57 -22.85
C VAL A 219 -15.19 2.27 -23.45
N ASP A 220 -14.69 3.14 -24.34
CA ASP A 220 -13.38 2.95 -25.01
C ASP A 220 -12.26 2.61 -24.02
N ALA A 221 -11.76 1.38 -24.11
CA ALA A 221 -10.72 0.83 -23.26
C ALA A 221 -9.38 1.58 -23.40
N ASN A 222 -9.15 2.25 -24.53
CA ASN A 222 -7.90 2.96 -24.78
C ASN A 222 -7.87 4.37 -24.14
N SER A 223 -9.00 4.86 -23.64
CA SER A 223 -9.11 6.20 -23.07
C SER A 223 -9.39 6.16 -21.56
N THR A 224 -8.32 6.10 -20.75
CA THR A 224 -8.43 6.16 -19.29
C THR A 224 -9.18 7.40 -18.81
N LYS A 225 -8.96 8.55 -19.45
CA LYS A 225 -9.64 9.80 -19.11
C LYS A 225 -11.15 9.68 -19.32
N LEU A 226 -11.59 9.15 -20.46
CA LEU A 226 -13.02 8.96 -20.75
C LEU A 226 -13.65 7.97 -19.76
N ARG A 227 -12.97 6.86 -19.49
CA ARG A 227 -13.44 5.85 -18.54
C ARG A 227 -13.61 6.41 -17.13
N LEU A 228 -12.61 7.16 -16.65
CA LEU A 228 -12.65 7.81 -15.34
C LEU A 228 -13.77 8.85 -15.27
N GLN A 229 -13.89 9.70 -16.29
CA GLN A 229 -14.96 10.70 -16.37
C GLN A 229 -16.34 10.04 -16.35
N THR A 230 -16.53 9.00 -17.17
CA THR A 230 -17.79 8.23 -17.24
C THR A 230 -18.17 7.67 -15.87
N PHE A 231 -17.19 7.15 -15.12
CA PHE A 231 -17.41 6.65 -13.77
C PHE A 231 -17.79 7.77 -12.78
N TYR A 232 -17.13 8.93 -12.85
CA TYR A 232 -17.40 10.06 -11.95
C TYR A 232 -18.68 10.82 -12.25
N ASP A 233 -19.16 10.82 -13.48
CA ASP A 233 -20.43 11.47 -13.83
C ASP A 233 -21.62 10.78 -13.15
N HIS A 234 -21.56 9.45 -13.01
CA HIS A 234 -22.64 8.63 -12.45
C HIS A 234 -22.14 7.42 -11.61
N PRO A 235 -21.38 7.63 -10.52
CA PRO A 235 -20.75 6.54 -9.76
C PRO A 235 -21.77 5.55 -9.20
N GLU A 236 -22.96 6.01 -8.81
CA GLU A 236 -24.08 5.19 -8.30
C GLU A 236 -24.65 4.22 -9.33
N LYS A 237 -24.56 4.53 -10.63
CA LYS A 237 -24.97 3.64 -11.72
C LYS A 237 -24.07 2.42 -11.82
N PHE A 238 -22.78 2.60 -11.51
CA PHE A 238 -21.75 1.58 -11.69
C PHE A 238 -21.48 0.81 -10.40
N TYR A 239 -21.44 1.49 -9.26
CA TYR A 239 -21.02 0.90 -8.00
C TYR A 239 -21.96 -0.23 -7.55
N ASN A 240 -21.43 -1.45 -7.51
CA ASN A 240 -22.17 -2.64 -7.08
C ASN A 240 -21.32 -3.52 -6.14
N LYS A 241 -21.75 -3.67 -4.89
CA LYS A 241 -21.06 -4.50 -3.88
C LYS A 241 -20.97 -5.99 -4.23
N LYS A 242 -21.77 -6.46 -5.19
CA LYS A 242 -21.74 -7.86 -5.68
C LYS A 242 -20.64 -8.12 -6.72
N THR A 243 -20.06 -7.07 -7.29
CA THR A 243 -18.95 -7.20 -8.24
C THR A 243 -17.65 -7.47 -7.47
N ASP A 244 -16.84 -8.40 -7.97
CA ASP A 244 -15.56 -8.71 -7.35
C ASP A 244 -14.71 -7.43 -7.27
N TRP A 245 -13.98 -7.27 -6.16
CA TRP A 245 -13.11 -6.11 -5.93
C TRP A 245 -13.81 -4.75 -5.91
N PHE A 246 -15.13 -4.69 -5.68
CA PHE A 246 -15.91 -3.43 -5.62
C PHE A 246 -15.29 -2.33 -4.73
N PHE A 247 -14.59 -2.74 -3.66
CA PHE A 247 -13.94 -1.84 -2.71
C PHE A 247 -12.84 -0.96 -3.33
N ARG A 248 -12.26 -1.34 -4.47
CA ARG A 248 -11.28 -0.52 -5.20
C ARG A 248 -11.86 0.83 -5.61
N ALA A 249 -13.18 0.90 -5.81
CA ALA A 249 -13.84 2.12 -6.28
C ALA A 249 -14.29 3.06 -5.15
N ARG A 250 -14.18 2.65 -3.87
CA ARG A 250 -14.63 3.45 -2.74
C ARG A 250 -13.63 3.35 -1.59
N ASN A 251 -12.82 4.39 -1.45
CA ASN A 251 -11.79 4.54 -0.41
C ASN A 251 -10.94 3.27 -0.21
N HIS A 252 -10.09 2.96 -1.19
CA HIS A 252 -9.30 1.72 -1.21
C HIS A 252 -8.35 1.61 0.00
N MET A 253 -7.76 2.73 0.44
CA MET A 253 -6.92 2.74 1.66
C MET A 253 -7.70 2.34 2.92
N PHE A 254 -8.95 2.78 3.05
CA PHE A 254 -9.81 2.43 4.19
C PHE A 254 -10.17 0.94 4.20
N PHE A 255 -10.34 0.35 3.01
CA PHE A 255 -10.45 -1.11 2.88
C PHE A 255 -9.18 -1.83 3.32
N ASP A 256 -8.00 -1.34 2.91
CA ASP A 256 -6.70 -1.92 3.27
C ASP A 256 -6.48 -1.92 4.79
N ILE A 257 -6.90 -0.85 5.48
CA ILE A 257 -6.89 -0.72 6.96
C ILE A 257 -7.95 -1.61 7.63
N GLY A 258 -8.72 -2.38 6.85
CA GLY A 258 -9.60 -3.42 7.38
C GLY A 258 -11.03 -2.98 7.65
N TYR A 259 -11.35 -1.71 7.38
CA TYR A 259 -12.66 -1.14 7.67
C TYR A 259 -13.69 -1.42 6.57
N ASP A 260 -14.97 -1.26 6.92
CA ASP A 260 -16.07 -1.32 5.96
C ASP A 260 -16.18 -0.02 5.14
N VAL A 261 -15.81 -0.08 3.87
CA VAL A 261 -15.94 1.02 2.90
C VAL A 261 -17.38 1.37 2.55
N SER A 262 -18.31 0.55 3.02
CA SER A 262 -19.72 0.64 2.71
C SER A 262 -20.51 1.46 3.73
N ASN A 263 -19.91 1.69 4.90
CA ASN A 263 -20.43 2.57 5.94
C ASN A 263 -19.86 3.98 5.74
N SER A 264 -20.76 4.95 5.58
CA SER A 264 -20.43 6.37 5.42
C SER A 264 -21.01 7.25 6.51
N GLU A 265 -21.44 6.66 7.63
CA GLU A 265 -21.89 7.42 8.80
C GLU A 265 -20.69 8.13 9.43
N ASP A 266 -20.81 9.43 9.67
CA ASP A 266 -19.72 10.25 10.24
C ASP A 266 -19.24 9.67 11.58
N SER A 267 -20.17 9.25 12.44
CA SER A 267 -19.85 8.61 13.73
C SER A 267 -19.00 7.35 13.60
N TYR A 268 -19.23 6.55 12.54
CA TYR A 268 -18.41 5.37 12.27
C TYR A 268 -17.03 5.78 11.77
N ILE A 269 -16.95 6.73 10.84
CA ILE A 269 -15.68 7.24 10.30
C ILE A 269 -14.82 7.83 11.42
N ASP A 270 -15.39 8.69 12.26
CA ASP A 270 -14.72 9.31 13.41
C ASP A 270 -14.19 8.26 14.38
N SER A 271 -14.99 7.21 14.66
CA SER A 271 -14.54 6.09 15.50
C SER A 271 -13.34 5.36 14.89
N LYS A 272 -13.26 5.25 13.56
CA LYS A 272 -12.15 4.57 12.86
C LYS A 272 -10.91 5.43 12.76
N ILE A 273 -11.06 6.75 12.71
CA ILE A 273 -9.94 7.68 12.85
C ILE A 273 -9.34 7.56 14.26
N GLN A 274 -10.19 7.57 15.31
CA GLN A 274 -9.72 7.38 16.68
C GLN A 274 -9.06 6.00 16.90
N GLU A 275 -9.61 4.95 16.29
CA GLU A 275 -8.97 3.62 16.31
C GLU A 275 -7.59 3.65 15.65
N MET A 276 -7.43 4.34 14.52
CA MET A 276 -6.13 4.51 13.87
C MET A 276 -5.12 5.25 14.75
N ASP A 277 -5.53 6.34 15.40
CA ASP A 277 -4.67 7.13 16.30
C ASP A 277 -4.17 6.30 17.49
N ASN A 278 -4.98 5.36 17.97
CA ASN A 278 -4.62 4.48 19.07
C ASN A 278 -3.72 3.31 18.65
N VAL A 279 -3.86 2.84 17.41
CA VAL A 279 -3.20 1.61 16.93
C VAL A 279 -1.89 1.91 16.19
N PHE A 280 -1.90 2.87 15.26
CA PHE A 280 -0.73 3.16 14.44
C PHE A 280 0.23 4.07 15.17
N THR A 281 1.46 3.59 15.36
CA THR A 281 2.56 4.41 15.90
C THR A 281 2.95 5.53 14.95
N LEU A 282 2.81 5.28 13.64
CA LEU A 282 3.12 6.25 12.59
C LEU A 282 2.23 6.02 11.38
N VAL A 283 1.61 7.10 10.90
CA VAL A 283 0.91 7.15 9.62
C VAL A 283 1.69 8.10 8.71
N LEU A 284 2.35 7.56 7.70
CA LEU A 284 3.07 8.34 6.69
C LEU A 284 2.08 8.98 5.71
N LEU A 285 2.42 10.15 5.19
CA LEU A 285 1.71 10.78 4.08
C LEU A 285 2.58 10.69 2.84
N THR A 286 2.08 10.13 1.74
CA THR A 286 2.83 10.00 0.48
C THR A 286 3.41 11.32 0.00
N ASP A 287 2.66 12.41 0.18
CA ASP A 287 3.01 13.74 -0.30
C ASP A 287 4.09 14.43 0.58
N TYR A 288 4.48 13.80 1.69
CA TYR A 288 5.46 14.27 2.67
C TYR A 288 6.38 13.11 3.11
N PHE A 289 6.88 12.35 2.13
CA PHE A 289 7.64 11.13 2.40
C PHE A 289 9.08 11.37 2.90
N ASP A 290 9.66 12.54 2.61
CA ASP A 290 11.03 12.95 2.96
C ASP A 290 11.18 13.57 4.36
#